data_AF-A0A7K4IAY8-F1
#
_entry.id   AF-A0A7K4IAY8-F1
#
_cell.length_a   1.000
_cell.length_b   1.000
_cell.length_c   1.000
_cell.angle_alpha   90.00
_cell.angle_beta   90.00
_cell.angle_gamma   90.00
#
_symmetry.space_group_name_H-M   'P 1'
#
loop_
_entity.id
_entity.type
_entity.pdbx_description
1 polymer ?
#
loop_
_entity_poly.entity_id
_entity_poly.type
_entity_poly.pdbx_seq_one_letter_code
_entity_poly.pdbx_strand_id
1 'polypeptide(L)'
;MKRVKRIRPEDTAALDAVFLYAGILDAYEAVGVELIGPNVLDDHVLPRMVHYVREFLPEAFSERTDLDGLAAELKAFLTKFRQVVAEARAAGSAKGLTLEDIWKLRAAIFGFESVFIKILGEAAIKNYVLIRIADILSAYLPSSLLDPRTDIITKLDTYARYIREQGFVKFARVSLEDGAIAVAANKCAFARIHDSEAYRNLDVRFCPWAMIASAIVAAHEGKEAVLESSLFTTSGSVSKIRTK
;
A
#
# COMPACT_ATOMS: atom_id res chain seq x y z
N MET A 1 19.62 -14.19 -32.04
CA MET A 1 19.70 -14.23 -30.56
C MET A 1 19.40 -12.85 -30.00
N LYS A 2 18.25 -12.63 -29.36
CA LYS A 2 18.00 -11.38 -28.61
C LYS A 2 18.91 -11.38 -27.39
N ARG A 3 19.76 -10.35 -27.23
CA ARG A 3 20.58 -10.15 -26.02
C ARG A 3 19.63 -10.03 -24.83
N VAL A 4 19.74 -10.95 -23.88
CA VAL A 4 19.08 -10.83 -22.57
C VAL A 4 19.71 -9.62 -21.88
N LYS A 5 18.93 -8.55 -21.72
CA LYS A 5 19.38 -7.34 -21.04
C LYS A 5 19.55 -7.68 -19.57
N ARG A 6 20.78 -7.57 -19.05
CA ARG A 6 21.08 -7.83 -17.64
C ARG A 6 20.38 -6.74 -16.82
N ILE A 7 19.41 -7.12 -16.00
CA ILE A 7 18.68 -6.21 -15.11
C ILE A 7 19.66 -5.77 -14.02
N ARG A 8 19.74 -4.46 -13.76
CA ARG A 8 20.63 -3.93 -12.73
C ARG A 8 19.94 -4.04 -11.36
N PRO A 9 20.68 -4.26 -10.25
CA PRO A 9 20.07 -4.40 -8.92
C PRO A 9 19.14 -3.24 -8.53
N GLU A 10 19.49 -2.02 -8.92
CA GLU A 10 18.67 -0.83 -8.69
C GLU A 10 17.34 -0.85 -9.46
N ASP A 11 17.32 -1.44 -10.66
CA ASP A 11 16.12 -1.57 -11.49
C ASP A 11 15.17 -2.61 -10.85
N THR A 12 15.72 -3.67 -10.24
CA THR A 12 14.95 -4.68 -9.49
C THR A 12 14.33 -4.08 -8.23
N ALA A 13 15.11 -3.32 -7.45
CA ALA A 13 14.62 -2.71 -6.22
C ALA A 13 13.47 -1.73 -6.50
N ALA A 14 13.57 -0.89 -7.53
CA ALA A 14 12.49 0.02 -7.89
C ALA A 14 11.22 -0.73 -8.38
N LEU A 15 11.39 -1.83 -9.11
CA LEU A 15 10.27 -2.68 -9.53
C LEU A 15 9.53 -3.31 -8.36
N ASP A 16 10.27 -3.84 -7.39
CA ASP A 16 9.67 -4.46 -6.20
C ASP A 16 8.76 -3.47 -5.47
N ALA A 17 9.11 -2.18 -5.42
CA ALA A 17 8.32 -1.15 -4.73
C ALA A 17 7.02 -0.92 -5.47
N VAL A 18 7.13 -0.71 -6.77
CA VAL A 18 5.99 -0.53 -7.66
C VAL A 18 5.03 -1.71 -7.52
N PHE A 19 5.56 -2.94 -7.50
CA PHE A 19 4.73 -4.14 -7.40
C PHE A 19 4.09 -4.31 -6.05
N LEU A 20 4.79 -4.02 -4.94
CA LEU A 20 4.18 -4.03 -3.61
C LEU A 20 3.03 -3.02 -3.52
N TYR A 21 3.20 -1.82 -4.07
CA TYR A 21 2.16 -0.80 -4.08
C TYR A 21 0.98 -1.12 -4.99
N ALA A 22 1.25 -1.63 -6.19
CA ALA A 22 0.22 -2.15 -7.08
C ALA A 22 -0.55 -3.30 -6.40
N GLY A 23 0.16 -4.17 -5.68
CA GLY A 23 -0.44 -5.24 -4.89
C GLY A 23 -1.39 -4.74 -3.80
N ILE A 24 -1.11 -3.59 -3.17
CA ILE A 24 -2.04 -3.01 -2.18
C ILE A 24 -3.35 -2.61 -2.86
N LEU A 25 -3.26 -1.93 -4.01
CA LEU A 25 -4.44 -1.57 -4.79
C LEU A 25 -5.22 -2.82 -5.22
N ASP A 26 -4.54 -3.82 -5.81
CA ASP A 26 -5.16 -5.05 -6.29
C ASP A 26 -5.84 -5.81 -5.14
N ALA A 27 -5.22 -5.83 -3.94
CA ALA A 27 -5.80 -6.45 -2.76
C ALA A 27 -7.06 -5.73 -2.27
N TYR A 28 -7.06 -4.39 -2.23
CA TYR A 28 -8.28 -3.65 -1.92
C TYR A 28 -9.37 -3.89 -2.96
N GLU A 29 -9.04 -3.93 -4.24
CA GLU A 29 -10.02 -4.21 -5.29
C GLU A 29 -10.62 -5.60 -5.15
N ALA A 30 -9.79 -6.63 -4.97
CA ALA A 30 -10.22 -8.00 -4.80
C ALA A 30 -11.15 -8.17 -3.60
N VAL A 31 -10.76 -7.63 -2.44
CA VAL A 31 -11.59 -7.68 -1.22
C VAL A 31 -12.87 -6.86 -1.40
N GLY A 32 -12.81 -5.75 -2.13
CA GLY A 32 -13.99 -4.92 -2.40
C GLY A 32 -14.99 -5.64 -3.29
N VAL A 33 -14.51 -6.34 -4.30
CA VAL A 33 -15.35 -7.20 -5.15
C VAL A 33 -15.98 -8.33 -4.33
N GLU A 34 -15.19 -8.94 -3.44
CA GLU A 34 -15.65 -10.03 -2.56
C GLU A 34 -16.75 -9.59 -1.58
N LEU A 35 -16.62 -8.41 -0.95
CA LEU A 35 -17.49 -8.00 0.16
C LEU A 35 -18.58 -7.00 -0.22
N ILE A 36 -18.37 -6.18 -1.23
CA ILE A 36 -19.28 -5.07 -1.60
C ILE A 36 -19.99 -5.41 -2.91
N GLY A 37 -19.26 -5.91 -3.90
CA GLY A 37 -19.82 -6.40 -5.15
C GLY A 37 -19.00 -6.06 -6.39
N PRO A 38 -19.42 -6.55 -7.57
CA PRO A 38 -18.76 -6.22 -8.84
C PRO A 38 -18.78 -4.70 -9.07
N ASN A 39 -17.77 -4.18 -9.78
CA ASN A 39 -17.61 -2.75 -10.08
C ASN A 39 -17.45 -1.84 -8.85
N VAL A 40 -16.99 -2.37 -7.70
CA VAL A 40 -16.72 -1.59 -6.47
C VAL A 40 -15.95 -0.29 -6.72
N LEU A 41 -15.01 -0.29 -7.67
CA LEU A 41 -14.26 0.91 -8.05
C LEU A 41 -15.20 2.01 -8.57
N ASP A 42 -16.00 1.71 -9.58
CA ASP A 42 -16.85 2.70 -10.26
C ASP A 42 -18.05 3.11 -9.39
N ASP A 43 -18.72 2.13 -8.79
CA ASP A 43 -20.02 2.35 -8.12
C ASP A 43 -19.87 2.90 -6.70
N HIS A 44 -18.73 2.67 -6.04
CA HIS A 44 -18.56 2.98 -4.62
C HIS A 44 -17.31 3.79 -4.29
N VAL A 45 -16.17 3.47 -4.90
CA VAL A 45 -14.87 4.01 -4.51
C VAL A 45 -14.58 5.33 -5.20
N LEU A 46 -14.74 5.41 -6.51
CA LEU A 46 -14.40 6.58 -7.31
C LEU A 46 -15.12 7.85 -6.82
N PRO A 47 -16.44 7.84 -6.50
CA PRO A 47 -17.11 9.04 -5.98
C PRO A 47 -16.51 9.58 -4.68
N ARG A 48 -16.02 8.69 -3.81
CA ARG A 48 -15.38 9.07 -2.54
C ARG A 48 -13.92 9.49 -2.74
N MET A 49 -13.22 8.80 -3.62
CA MET A 49 -11.84 9.13 -3.99
C MET A 49 -11.73 10.56 -4.52
N VAL A 50 -12.65 10.97 -5.39
CA VAL A 50 -12.77 12.34 -5.93
C VAL A 50 -12.85 13.37 -4.81
N HIS A 51 -13.73 13.14 -3.82
CA HIS A 51 -13.86 14.03 -2.67
C HIS A 51 -12.53 14.15 -1.91
N TYR A 52 -11.88 13.03 -1.58
CA TYR A 52 -10.66 13.05 -0.80
C TYR A 52 -9.47 13.68 -1.54
N VAL A 53 -9.36 13.41 -2.84
CA VAL A 53 -8.33 14.03 -3.68
C VAL A 53 -8.52 15.55 -3.71
N ARG A 54 -9.76 16.02 -3.93
CA ARG A 54 -10.06 17.46 -3.94
C ARG A 54 -9.75 18.14 -2.60
N GLU A 55 -10.20 17.54 -1.50
CA GLU A 55 -10.11 18.18 -0.18
C GLU A 55 -8.70 18.12 0.41
N PHE A 56 -7.97 17.03 0.18
CA PHE A 56 -6.75 16.73 0.96
C PHE A 56 -5.50 16.53 0.11
N LEU A 57 -5.63 16.36 -1.21
CA LEU A 57 -4.51 16.20 -2.14
C LEU A 57 -4.71 17.00 -3.44
N PRO A 58 -5.11 18.29 -3.39
CA PRO A 58 -5.43 19.07 -4.57
C PRO A 58 -4.24 19.21 -5.54
N GLU A 59 -3.00 19.04 -5.05
CA GLU A 59 -1.80 19.06 -5.88
C GLU A 59 -1.53 17.75 -6.64
N ALA A 60 -2.19 16.64 -6.27
CA ALA A 60 -2.02 15.34 -6.92
C ALA A 60 -2.75 15.24 -8.26
N PHE A 61 -3.90 15.92 -8.35
CA PHE A 61 -4.78 15.94 -9.51
C PHE A 61 -5.25 17.38 -9.67
N SER A 62 -4.46 18.17 -10.40
CA SER A 62 -4.37 19.62 -10.22
C SER A 62 -5.04 20.45 -11.32
N GLU A 63 -5.73 19.85 -12.30
CA GLU A 63 -6.22 20.62 -13.46
C GLU A 63 -7.74 20.83 -13.53
N ARG A 64 -8.55 20.14 -12.71
CA ARG A 64 -10.02 20.17 -12.82
C ARG A 64 -10.68 20.53 -11.49
N THR A 65 -11.68 21.42 -11.56
CA THR A 65 -12.48 21.83 -10.39
C THR A 65 -13.83 21.13 -10.31
N ASP A 66 -14.31 20.55 -11.43
CA ASP A 66 -15.55 19.79 -11.47
C ASP A 66 -15.34 18.31 -11.11
N LEU A 67 -16.33 17.74 -10.40
CA LEU A 67 -16.24 16.39 -9.83
C LEU A 67 -16.17 15.29 -10.90
N ASP A 68 -16.88 15.47 -12.02
CA ASP A 68 -16.93 14.48 -13.10
C ASP A 68 -15.60 14.43 -13.86
N GLY A 69 -14.99 15.59 -14.11
CA GLY A 69 -13.65 15.69 -14.69
C GLY A 69 -12.58 15.05 -13.80
N LEU A 70 -12.62 15.28 -12.48
CA LEU A 70 -11.70 14.65 -11.55
C LEU A 70 -11.91 13.14 -11.46
N ALA A 71 -13.17 12.66 -11.51
CA ALA A 71 -13.47 11.22 -11.57
C ALA A 71 -12.88 10.57 -12.83
N ALA A 72 -13.03 11.22 -13.98
CA ALA A 72 -12.47 10.76 -15.24
C ALA A 72 -10.94 10.74 -15.22
N GLU A 73 -10.30 11.77 -14.65
CA GLU A 73 -8.85 11.84 -14.50
C GLU A 73 -8.32 10.71 -13.60
N LEU A 74 -8.96 10.46 -12.46
CA LEU A 74 -8.59 9.38 -11.55
C LEU A 74 -8.74 8.00 -12.21
N LYS A 75 -9.83 7.78 -12.93
CA LYS A 75 -10.06 6.52 -13.66
C LYS A 75 -9.03 6.32 -14.78
N ALA A 76 -8.70 7.38 -15.51
CA ALA A 76 -7.66 7.36 -16.53
C ALA A 76 -6.27 7.09 -15.93
N PHE A 77 -5.96 7.72 -14.79
CA PHE A 77 -4.72 7.47 -14.05
C PHE A 77 -4.60 6.01 -13.62
N LEU A 78 -5.63 5.42 -12.98
CA LEU A 78 -5.59 4.03 -12.54
C LEU A 78 -5.42 3.05 -13.72
N THR A 79 -6.13 3.31 -14.82
CA THR A 79 -6.01 2.51 -16.05
C THR A 79 -4.59 2.57 -16.60
N LYS A 80 -4.05 3.79 -16.74
CA LYS A 80 -2.68 4.02 -17.23
C LYS A 80 -1.64 3.41 -16.29
N PHE A 81 -1.81 3.58 -14.98
CA PHE A 81 -0.89 3.05 -13.97
C PHE A 81 -0.80 1.52 -14.08
N ARG A 82 -1.93 0.82 -14.15
CA ARG A 82 -1.94 -0.65 -14.33
C ARG A 82 -1.25 -1.07 -15.62
N GLN A 83 -1.49 -0.35 -16.72
CA GLN A 83 -0.80 -0.62 -17.98
C GLN A 83 0.72 -0.46 -17.82
N VAL A 84 1.18 0.65 -17.23
CA VAL A 84 2.61 0.90 -17.01
C VAL A 84 3.23 -0.13 -16.08
N VAL A 85 2.54 -0.59 -15.04
CA VAL A 85 3.01 -1.67 -14.15
C VAL A 85 3.15 -2.99 -14.92
N ALA A 86 2.20 -3.32 -15.79
CA ALA A 86 2.26 -4.51 -16.63
C ALA A 86 3.44 -4.45 -17.61
N GLU A 87 3.67 -3.29 -18.24
CA GLU A 87 4.81 -3.04 -19.12
C GLU A 87 6.14 -3.12 -18.35
N ALA A 88 6.21 -2.53 -17.15
CA ALA A 88 7.38 -2.58 -16.27
C ALA A 88 7.72 -4.03 -15.87
N ARG A 89 6.71 -4.85 -15.59
CA ARG A 89 6.85 -6.29 -15.33
C ARG A 89 7.36 -7.05 -16.55
N ALA A 90 6.79 -6.80 -17.73
CA ALA A 90 7.25 -7.45 -18.96
C ALA A 90 8.67 -7.03 -19.36
N ALA A 91 9.04 -5.77 -19.11
CA ALA A 91 10.35 -5.23 -19.45
C ALA A 91 11.44 -5.51 -18.38
N GLY A 92 11.05 -5.90 -17.17
CA GLY A 92 11.97 -6.02 -16.03
C GLY A 92 12.63 -4.67 -15.69
N SER A 93 11.88 -3.57 -15.80
CA SER A 93 12.38 -2.22 -15.50
C SER A 93 11.26 -1.29 -15.07
N ALA A 94 11.43 -0.58 -13.95
CA ALA A 94 10.49 0.43 -13.47
C ALA A 94 10.65 1.79 -14.19
N LYS A 95 11.43 1.85 -15.29
CA LYS A 95 11.70 3.09 -16.00
C LYS A 95 10.39 3.70 -16.51
N GLY A 96 10.12 4.94 -16.11
CA GLY A 96 8.89 5.66 -16.48
C GLY A 96 7.87 5.75 -15.35
N LEU A 97 8.08 5.04 -14.23
CA LEU A 97 7.34 5.26 -12.99
C LEU A 97 8.14 6.18 -12.07
N THR A 98 7.43 7.15 -11.51
CA THR A 98 7.97 8.16 -10.60
C THR A 98 7.41 7.98 -9.20
N LEU A 99 8.08 8.58 -8.20
CA LEU A 99 7.54 8.64 -6.84
C LEU A 99 6.19 9.39 -6.81
N GLU A 100 5.98 10.34 -7.74
CA GLU A 100 4.71 11.04 -7.92
C GLU A 100 3.59 10.07 -8.32
N ASP A 101 3.86 9.12 -9.22
CA ASP A 101 2.87 8.10 -9.61
C ASP A 101 2.47 7.22 -8.40
N ILE A 102 3.46 6.81 -7.59
CA ILE A 102 3.19 6.05 -6.35
C ILE A 102 2.38 6.89 -5.36
N TRP A 103 2.65 8.19 -5.30
CA TRP A 103 1.90 9.12 -4.45
C TRP A 103 0.46 9.30 -4.91
N LYS A 104 0.20 9.43 -6.21
CA LYS A 104 -1.16 9.43 -6.79
C LYS A 104 -1.88 8.11 -6.54
N LEU A 105 -1.19 6.97 -6.65
CA LEU A 105 -1.75 5.66 -6.30
C LEU A 105 -2.15 5.58 -4.82
N ARG A 106 -1.35 6.15 -3.91
CA ARG A 106 -1.68 6.17 -2.48
C ARG A 106 -3.00 6.89 -2.20
N ALA A 107 -3.30 7.96 -2.95
CA ALA A 107 -4.59 8.65 -2.90
C ALA A 107 -5.75 7.74 -3.31
N ALA A 108 -5.55 6.88 -4.33
CA ALA A 108 -6.56 5.92 -4.74
C ALA A 108 -6.83 4.85 -3.67
N ILE A 109 -5.76 4.29 -3.09
CA ILE A 109 -5.85 3.33 -1.98
C ILE A 109 -6.61 3.94 -0.79
N PHE A 110 -6.39 5.23 -0.53
CA PHE A 110 -7.10 5.95 0.52
C PHE A 110 -8.61 6.07 0.27
N GLY A 111 -9.02 6.16 -1.00
CA GLY A 111 -10.42 6.06 -1.42
C GLY A 111 -11.03 4.72 -1.01
N PHE A 112 -10.34 3.61 -1.29
CA PHE A 112 -10.78 2.26 -0.90
C PHE A 112 -10.93 2.11 0.62
N GLU A 113 -9.90 2.50 1.38
CA GLU A 113 -9.94 2.49 2.85
C GLU A 113 -11.20 3.18 3.39
N SER A 114 -11.48 4.37 2.87
CA SER A 114 -12.60 5.20 3.34
C SER A 114 -13.96 4.61 2.97
N VAL A 115 -14.07 3.95 1.81
CA VAL A 115 -15.28 3.21 1.39
C VAL A 115 -15.52 2.04 2.33
N PHE A 116 -14.48 1.26 2.58
CA PHE A 116 -14.58 0.03 3.36
C PHE A 116 -14.97 0.35 4.79
N ILE A 117 -14.34 1.35 5.41
CA ILE A 117 -14.70 1.83 6.74
C ILE A 117 -16.18 2.24 6.77
N LYS A 118 -16.65 2.99 5.76
CA LYS A 118 -18.03 3.50 5.72
C LYS A 118 -19.08 2.42 5.48
N ILE A 119 -18.78 1.42 4.65
CA ILE A 119 -19.75 0.38 4.26
C ILE A 119 -19.72 -0.82 5.21
N LEU A 120 -18.52 -1.29 5.55
CA LEU A 120 -18.32 -2.54 6.28
C LEU A 120 -18.20 -2.31 7.80
N GLY A 121 -17.80 -1.11 8.21
CA GLY A 121 -17.58 -0.77 9.60
C GLY A 121 -16.25 -1.31 10.16
N GLU A 122 -15.81 -0.72 11.28
CA GLU A 122 -14.48 -0.94 11.85
C GLU A 122 -14.14 -2.40 12.17
N ALA A 123 -15.11 -3.14 12.70
CA ALA A 123 -14.93 -4.52 13.10
C ALA A 123 -14.61 -5.41 11.89
N ALA A 124 -15.29 -5.21 10.76
CA ALA A 124 -15.03 -5.96 9.53
C ALA A 124 -13.65 -5.63 8.95
N ILE A 125 -13.21 -4.37 9.07
CA ILE A 125 -11.87 -3.96 8.62
C ILE A 125 -10.80 -4.76 9.38
N LYS A 126 -10.85 -4.70 10.71
CA LYS A 126 -9.84 -5.29 11.59
C LYS A 126 -9.85 -6.83 11.55
N ASN A 127 -11.03 -7.43 11.52
CA ASN A 127 -11.18 -8.89 11.68
C ASN A 127 -11.21 -9.67 10.37
N TYR A 128 -11.28 -9.00 9.21
CA TYR A 128 -11.37 -9.69 7.94
C TYR A 128 -10.59 -9.00 6.82
N VAL A 129 -10.89 -7.73 6.52
CA VAL A 129 -10.32 -7.05 5.35
C VAL A 129 -8.79 -7.06 5.38
N LEU A 130 -8.17 -6.70 6.50
CA LEU A 130 -6.70 -6.61 6.57
C LEU A 130 -6.02 -7.97 6.51
N ILE A 131 -6.63 -8.98 7.12
CA ILE A 131 -6.15 -10.36 7.04
C ILE A 131 -6.14 -10.80 5.57
N ARG A 132 -7.26 -10.55 4.88
CA ARG A 132 -7.42 -10.90 3.47
C ARG A 132 -6.48 -10.11 2.56
N ILE A 133 -6.27 -8.83 2.84
CA ILE A 133 -5.30 -8.02 2.11
C ILE A 133 -3.87 -8.55 2.33
N ALA A 134 -3.48 -8.88 3.56
CA ALA A 134 -2.15 -9.43 3.85
C ALA A 134 -1.91 -10.76 3.11
N ASP A 135 -2.92 -11.62 3.04
CA ASP A 135 -2.88 -12.86 2.29
C ASP A 135 -2.67 -12.62 0.79
N ILE A 136 -3.46 -11.74 0.16
CA ILE A 136 -3.30 -11.40 -1.27
C ILE A 136 -1.93 -10.75 -1.52
N LEU A 137 -1.50 -9.85 -0.64
CA LEU A 137 -0.20 -9.16 -0.75
C LEU A 137 0.99 -10.10 -0.65
N SER A 138 0.86 -11.26 0.01
CA SER A 138 1.94 -12.23 0.12
C SER A 138 2.46 -12.68 -1.26
N ALA A 139 1.57 -12.74 -2.26
CA ALA A 139 1.91 -13.09 -3.64
C ALA A 139 2.73 -12.02 -4.39
N TYR A 140 2.80 -10.80 -3.85
CA TYR A 140 3.56 -9.68 -4.41
C TYR A 140 4.92 -9.51 -3.72
N LEU A 141 5.20 -10.27 -2.65
CA LEU A 141 6.46 -10.15 -1.94
C LEU A 141 7.63 -10.62 -2.80
N PRO A 142 8.75 -9.86 -2.85
CA PRO A 142 9.95 -10.30 -3.52
C PRO A 142 10.49 -11.58 -2.87
N SER A 143 11.13 -12.43 -3.67
CA SER A 143 11.65 -13.73 -3.22
C SER A 143 12.64 -13.62 -2.06
N SER A 144 13.35 -12.49 -1.94
CA SER A 144 14.24 -12.18 -0.81
C SER A 144 13.52 -12.14 0.54
N LEU A 145 12.22 -11.86 0.57
CA LEU A 145 11.39 -11.85 1.78
C LEU A 145 10.66 -13.18 2.00
N LEU A 146 10.73 -14.11 1.04
CA LEU A 146 10.05 -15.39 1.08
C LEU A 146 10.98 -16.56 1.48
N ASP A 147 12.30 -16.36 1.65
CA ASP A 147 13.21 -17.44 2.07
C ASP A 147 12.77 -18.01 3.44
N PRO A 148 12.38 -19.29 3.54
CA PRO A 148 11.91 -19.89 4.80
C PRO A 148 13.03 -20.05 5.83
N ARG A 149 14.29 -19.92 5.44
CA ARG A 149 15.45 -20.06 6.35
C ARG A 149 15.82 -18.76 7.05
N THR A 150 15.28 -17.63 6.58
CA THR A 150 15.51 -16.31 7.19
C THR A 150 14.44 -16.07 8.25
N ASP A 151 14.87 -15.68 9.46
CA ASP A 151 13.94 -15.35 10.54
C ASP A 151 13.11 -14.10 10.23
N ILE A 152 11.95 -13.98 10.87
CA ILE A 152 10.98 -12.90 10.58
C ILE A 152 11.56 -11.51 10.83
N ILE A 153 12.39 -11.32 11.86
CA ILE A 153 12.96 -10.01 12.18
C ILE A 153 13.96 -9.60 11.10
N THR A 154 14.82 -10.50 10.65
CA THR A 154 15.74 -10.25 9.54
C THR A 154 15.00 -9.90 8.24
N LYS A 155 13.87 -10.58 7.95
CA LYS A 155 13.02 -10.24 6.78
C LYS A 155 12.45 -8.83 6.89
N LEU A 156 11.86 -8.50 8.03
CA LEU A 156 11.27 -7.20 8.26
C LEU A 156 12.31 -6.07 8.31
N ASP A 157 13.50 -6.32 8.85
CA ASP A 157 14.61 -5.37 8.80
C ASP A 157 15.16 -5.17 7.39
N THR A 158 15.18 -6.24 6.58
CA THR A 158 15.50 -6.15 5.16
C THR A 158 14.50 -5.27 4.42
N TYR A 159 13.21 -5.46 4.69
CA TYR A 159 12.16 -4.61 4.16
C TYR A 159 12.23 -3.16 4.68
N ALA A 160 12.50 -2.94 5.97
CA ALA A 160 12.69 -1.62 6.55
C ALA A 160 13.89 -0.88 5.94
N ARG A 161 14.97 -1.60 5.65
CA ARG A 161 16.14 -1.06 4.94
C ARG A 161 15.76 -0.69 3.51
N TYR A 162 15.07 -1.58 2.83
CA TYR A 162 14.60 -1.37 1.47
C TYR A 162 13.77 -0.08 1.32
N ILE A 163 12.75 0.15 2.16
CA ILE A 163 11.94 1.37 2.08
C ILE A 163 12.72 2.65 2.41
N ARG A 164 13.79 2.55 3.21
CA ARG A 164 14.70 3.70 3.47
C ARG A 164 15.57 4.00 2.25
N GLU A 165 16.17 2.98 1.66
CA GLU A 165 17.06 3.11 0.50
C GLU A 165 16.34 3.64 -0.73
N GLN A 166 15.06 3.30 -0.90
CA GLN A 166 14.21 3.84 -1.96
C GLN A 166 13.63 5.24 -1.65
N GLY A 167 14.01 5.84 -0.51
CA GLY A 167 13.62 7.22 -0.17
C GLY A 167 12.15 7.39 0.25
N PHE A 168 11.41 6.31 0.47
CA PHE A 168 10.02 6.39 0.92
C PHE A 168 9.88 6.90 2.36
N VAL A 169 10.89 6.62 3.18
CA VAL A 169 10.96 7.04 4.59
C VAL A 169 12.41 7.39 4.92
N LYS A 170 12.64 8.39 5.78
CA LYS A 170 14.00 8.65 6.29
C LYS A 170 14.41 7.62 7.34
N PHE A 171 13.46 7.18 8.17
CA PHE A 171 13.70 6.21 9.22
C PHE A 171 12.61 5.15 9.21
N ALA A 172 13.02 3.90 9.39
CA ALA A 172 12.16 2.75 9.62
C ALA A 172 12.84 1.84 10.63
N ARG A 173 12.07 1.19 11.51
CA ARG A 173 12.56 0.21 12.46
C ARG A 173 11.52 -0.87 12.73
N VAL A 174 12.00 -2.03 13.15
CA VAL A 174 11.20 -3.17 13.58
C VAL A 174 11.61 -3.50 15.01
N SER A 175 10.65 -3.77 15.88
CA SER A 175 10.89 -4.26 17.24
C SER A 175 9.92 -5.38 17.61
N LEU A 176 10.32 -6.22 18.54
CA LEU A 176 9.42 -7.17 19.22
C LEU A 176 8.99 -6.56 20.54
N GLU A 177 7.68 -6.46 20.75
CA GLU A 177 7.06 -5.86 21.93
C GLU A 177 5.91 -6.78 22.38
N ASP A 178 6.02 -7.39 23.56
CA ASP A 178 4.94 -8.18 24.21
C ASP A 178 4.29 -9.26 23.32
N GLY A 179 5.09 -9.98 22.52
CA GLY A 179 4.59 -11.01 21.60
C GLY A 179 3.97 -10.46 20.31
N ALA A 180 4.06 -9.16 20.07
CA ALA A 180 3.71 -8.51 18.82
C ALA A 180 4.97 -7.93 18.13
N ILE A 181 4.87 -7.74 16.83
CA ILE A 181 5.88 -7.03 16.03
C ILE A 181 5.42 -5.58 15.88
N ALA A 182 6.26 -4.65 16.28
CA ALA A 182 6.06 -3.23 16.04
C ALA A 182 6.89 -2.77 14.82
N VAL A 183 6.22 -2.10 13.88
CA VAL A 183 6.86 -1.48 12.71
C VAL A 183 6.64 0.01 12.77
N ALA A 184 7.73 0.78 12.82
CA ALA A 184 7.67 2.23 12.88
C ALA A 184 8.37 2.86 11.68
N ALA A 185 7.75 3.90 11.12
CA ALA A 185 8.26 4.70 10.02
C ALA A 185 8.20 6.18 10.40
N ASN A 186 9.23 6.96 10.05
CA ASN A 186 9.31 8.39 10.31
C ASN A 186 9.90 9.16 9.13
N LYS A 187 9.43 10.39 8.93
CA LYS A 187 9.58 11.22 7.74
C LYS A 187 9.18 10.44 6.48
N CYS A 188 7.96 9.93 6.50
CA CYS A 188 7.38 9.19 5.40
C CYS A 188 6.92 10.13 4.28
N ALA A 189 7.21 9.77 3.03
CA ALA A 189 6.73 10.50 1.84
C ALA A 189 5.20 10.65 1.80
N PHE A 190 4.48 9.73 2.44
CA PHE A 190 3.02 9.74 2.52
C PHE A 190 2.47 10.42 3.79
N ALA A 191 3.33 10.89 4.69
CA ALA A 191 2.90 11.51 5.95
C ALA A 191 2.04 12.77 5.76
N ARG A 192 2.21 13.49 4.64
CA ARG A 192 1.35 14.63 4.29
C ARG A 192 -0.11 14.24 4.14
N ILE A 193 -0.39 13.02 3.67
CA ILE A 193 -1.76 12.49 3.57
C ILE A 193 -2.30 12.23 4.99
N HIS A 194 -1.44 11.81 5.93
CA HIS A 194 -1.80 11.55 7.33
C HIS A 194 -2.11 12.81 8.14
N ASP A 195 -1.65 13.98 7.69
CA ASP A 195 -1.88 15.25 8.39
C ASP A 195 -3.26 15.87 8.09
N SER A 196 -4.02 15.26 7.16
CA SER A 196 -5.40 15.63 6.90
C SER A 196 -6.33 15.21 8.06
N GLU A 197 -7.37 16.00 8.30
CA GLU A 197 -8.43 15.67 9.28
C GLU A 197 -9.00 14.26 9.06
N ALA A 198 -9.03 13.80 7.80
CA ALA A 198 -9.49 12.48 7.42
C ALA A 198 -8.65 11.31 7.97
N TYR A 199 -7.41 11.51 8.43
CA TYR A 199 -6.59 10.51 9.13
C TYR A 199 -6.61 10.67 10.66
N ARG A 200 -6.84 11.87 11.16
CA ARG A 200 -6.80 12.15 12.61
C ARG A 200 -8.00 11.57 13.37
N ASN A 201 -9.10 11.28 12.68
CA ASN A 201 -10.37 10.87 13.28
C ASN A 201 -10.72 9.37 13.13
N LEU A 202 -9.79 8.50 12.69
CA LEU A 202 -10.14 7.10 12.35
C LEU A 202 -9.13 6.06 12.89
N ASP A 203 -9.56 5.29 13.89
CA ASP A 203 -8.83 4.17 14.54
C ASP A 203 -8.69 2.90 13.66
N VAL A 204 -8.95 3.03 12.36
CA VAL A 204 -9.10 1.93 11.40
C VAL A 204 -8.38 2.17 10.08
N ARG A 205 -7.53 3.19 10.01
CA ARG A 205 -6.60 3.33 8.88
C ARG A 205 -5.31 2.59 9.16
N PHE A 206 -4.65 2.16 8.10
CA PHE A 206 -3.46 1.33 8.21
C PHE A 206 -2.32 1.84 7.35
N CYS A 207 -1.14 1.81 7.92
CA CYS A 207 0.06 2.22 7.23
C CYS A 207 0.34 1.23 6.09
N PRO A 208 0.51 1.67 4.82
CA PRO A 208 0.86 0.78 3.71
C PRO A 208 2.07 -0.10 4.01
N TRP A 209 3.05 0.45 4.73
CA TRP A 209 4.24 -0.28 5.15
C TRP A 209 3.95 -1.38 6.16
N ALA A 210 3.01 -1.12 7.06
CA ALA A 210 2.56 -2.11 8.02
C ALA A 210 1.69 -3.19 7.38
N MET A 211 0.93 -2.86 6.33
CA MET A 211 0.18 -3.83 5.53
C MET A 211 1.13 -4.82 4.84
N ILE A 212 2.18 -4.30 4.19
CA ILE A 212 3.22 -5.15 3.57
C ILE A 212 3.97 -5.94 4.65
N ALA A 213 4.31 -5.34 5.78
CA ALA A 213 4.94 -6.06 6.89
C ALA A 213 4.04 -7.18 7.43
N SER A 214 2.72 -6.95 7.51
CA SER A 214 1.74 -7.98 7.87
C SER A 214 1.71 -9.12 6.85
N ALA A 215 1.83 -8.82 5.56
CA ALA A 215 1.97 -9.83 4.51
C ALA A 215 3.27 -10.64 4.64
N ILE A 216 4.39 -10.00 5.00
CA ILE A 216 5.67 -10.70 5.27
C ILE A 216 5.51 -11.65 6.45
N VAL A 217 4.86 -11.21 7.53
CA VAL A 217 4.57 -12.05 8.70
C VAL A 217 3.69 -13.22 8.31
N ALA A 218 2.58 -12.97 7.59
CA ALA A 218 1.66 -14.03 7.16
C ALA A 218 2.35 -15.08 6.29
N ALA A 219 3.18 -14.63 5.35
CA ALA A 219 3.95 -15.52 4.47
C ALA A 219 5.02 -16.32 5.24
N HIS A 220 5.63 -15.75 6.28
CA HIS A 220 6.62 -16.44 7.11
C HIS A 220 6.00 -17.51 8.00
N GLU A 221 4.89 -17.19 8.66
CA GLU A 221 4.22 -18.09 9.61
C GLU A 221 3.36 -19.15 8.90
N GLY A 222 3.00 -18.93 7.63
CA GLY A 222 2.05 -19.76 6.91
C GLY A 222 0.62 -19.68 7.49
N LYS A 223 0.31 -18.58 8.18
CA LYS A 223 -0.97 -18.31 8.86
C LYS A 223 -1.35 -16.85 8.72
N GLU A 224 -2.59 -16.52 9.06
CA GLU A 224 -3.06 -15.14 9.12
C GLU A 224 -2.25 -14.29 10.09
N ALA A 225 -1.80 -13.11 9.64
CA ALA A 225 -1.25 -12.05 10.49
C ALA A 225 -2.31 -10.97 10.72
N VAL A 226 -2.39 -10.46 11.96
CA VAL A 226 -3.35 -9.41 12.31
C VAL A 226 -2.63 -8.09 12.51
N LEU A 227 -2.86 -7.14 11.61
CA LEU A 227 -2.46 -5.75 11.80
C LEU A 227 -3.44 -5.09 12.78
N GLU A 228 -3.06 -4.99 14.05
CA GLU A 228 -3.94 -4.58 15.15
C GLU A 228 -4.27 -3.09 15.11
N SER A 229 -3.26 -2.28 14.83
CA SER A 229 -3.34 -0.83 14.91
C SER A 229 -2.23 -0.18 14.08
N SER A 230 -2.53 1.02 13.59
CA SER A 230 -1.56 1.97 13.07
C SER A 230 -1.82 3.33 13.71
N LEU A 231 -0.92 3.76 14.59
CA LEU A 231 -0.89 5.12 15.11
C LEU A 231 -0.14 5.99 14.09
N PHE A 232 -0.86 6.91 13.45
CA PHE A 232 -0.25 7.89 12.55
C PHE A 232 0.23 9.12 13.29
N THR A 233 1.38 9.65 12.88
CA THR A 233 1.90 10.94 13.35
C THR A 233 2.01 11.89 12.15
N THR A 234 2.22 13.17 12.42
CA THR A 234 2.44 14.20 11.38
C THR A 234 3.63 13.89 10.46
N SER A 235 4.52 12.99 10.87
CA SER A 235 5.71 12.62 10.11
C SER A 235 5.79 11.14 9.76
N GLY A 236 4.85 10.29 10.17
CA GLY A 236 5.00 8.85 9.99
C GLY A 236 3.92 8.00 10.64
N SER A 237 4.31 6.83 11.13
CA SER A 237 3.40 5.89 11.78
C SER A 237 4.14 4.89 12.67
N VAL A 238 3.45 4.35 13.66
CA VAL A 238 3.84 3.16 14.44
C VAL A 238 2.70 2.18 14.36
N SER A 239 2.98 0.96 13.91
CA SER A 239 1.95 -0.08 13.75
C SER A 239 2.32 -1.34 14.50
N LYS A 240 1.31 -2.04 15.01
CA LYS A 240 1.47 -3.31 15.72
C LYS A 240 0.85 -4.45 14.94
N ILE A 241 1.61 -5.52 14.77
CA ILE A 241 1.22 -6.75 14.07
C ILE A 241 1.29 -7.89 15.09
N ARG A 242 0.15 -8.51 15.35
CA ARG A 242 0.08 -9.70 16.21
C ARG A 242 0.33 -10.94 15.37
N THR A 243 1.25 -11.78 15.82
CA THR A 243 1.43 -13.14 15.33
C THR A 243 0.44 -14.06 16.07
N LYS A 244 -0.24 -14.96 15.35
CA LYS A 244 -1.20 -15.92 15.92
C LYS A 244 -0.56 -17.30 16.12
#